data_AF-A0A2M8C1K8-F1
#
_entry.id   AF-A0A2M8C1K8-F1
#
_cell.length_a   1.000
_cell.length_b   1.000
_cell.length_c   1.000
_cell.angle_alpha   90.00
_cell.angle_beta   90.00
_cell.angle_gamma   90.00
#
_symmetry.space_group_name_H-M   'P 1'
#
loop_
_entity.id
_entity.type
_entity.pdbx_description
1 polymer ?
#
loop_
_entity_poly.entity_id
_entity_poly.type
_entity_poly.pdbx_seq_one_letter_code
_entity_poly.pdbx_strand_id
1 'polypeptide(L)' 'NKDTLRVLLLPDHSTPISVQTHVGEPVPFMLWGQGFKANGAHRFTEAEAKSTGILIEEGYKIMGRLIE' A
#
# COMPACT_ATOMS: atom_id res chain seq x y z
N ASN A 1 23.34 -6.12 2.08
CA ASN A 1 23.35 -7.56 1.79
C ASN A 1 22.55 -7.73 0.51
N LYS A 2 23.13 -8.23 -0.59
CA LYS A 2 22.45 -8.26 -1.91
C LYS A 2 21.29 -9.26 -1.97
N ASP A 3 21.07 -10.00 -0.88
CA ASP A 3 20.07 -11.07 -0.77
C ASP A 3 18.79 -10.66 -0.04
N THR A 4 18.68 -9.42 0.45
CA THR A 4 17.48 -8.97 1.19
C THR A 4 16.44 -8.38 0.24
N LEU A 5 15.36 -9.14 -0.01
CA LEU A 5 14.23 -8.70 -0.81
C LEU A 5 13.23 -7.91 0.05
N ARG A 6 12.86 -6.73 -0.44
CA ARG A 6 11.69 -5.96 0.03
C ARG A 6 10.77 -5.67 -1.15
N VAL A 7 9.48 -5.68 -0.90
CA VAL A 7 8.44 -5.50 -1.91
C VAL A 7 7.51 -4.38 -1.47
N LEU A 8 7.29 -3.44 -2.38
CA LEU A 8 6.20 -2.48 -2.32
C LEU A 8 5.21 -2.82 -3.44
N LEU A 9 3.96 -3.07 -3.09
CA LEU A 9 2.86 -3.30 -4.03
C LEU A 9 1.77 -2.25 -3.79
N LEU A 10 1.38 -1.52 -4.84
CA LEU A 10 0.27 -0.57 -4.83
C LEU A 10 -0.15 -0.24 -6.28
N PRO A 11 -1.44 0.08 -6.50
CA PRO A 11 -1.86 0.87 -7.66
C PRO A 11 -1.32 2.31 -7.57
N ASP A 12 -1.28 3.01 -8.69
CA ASP A 12 -0.97 4.45 -8.75
C ASP A 12 -2.18 5.32 -8.34
N HIS A 13 -3.38 4.95 -8.77
CA HIS A 13 -4.63 5.64 -8.40
C HIS A 13 -5.87 4.74 -8.48
N SER A 14 -6.97 5.16 -7.83
CA SER A 14 -8.27 4.48 -7.93
C SER A 14 -8.97 4.84 -9.25
N THR A 15 -9.52 3.83 -9.94
CA THR A 15 -10.32 4.01 -11.16
C THR A 15 -11.58 3.13 -11.10
N PRO A 16 -12.59 3.49 -10.30
CA PRO A 16 -13.77 2.65 -10.12
C PRO A 16 -14.55 2.47 -11.44
N ILE A 17 -15.02 1.25 -11.71
CA ILE A 17 -15.78 0.90 -12.93
C ILE A 17 -16.99 1.82 -13.12
N SER A 18 -17.69 2.19 -12.04
CA SER A 18 -18.87 3.06 -12.09
C SER A 18 -18.55 4.50 -12.52
N VAL A 19 -17.31 4.95 -12.31
CA VAL A 19 -16.87 6.33 -12.61
C VAL A 19 -16.12 6.38 -13.95
N GLN A 20 -15.42 5.30 -14.32
CA GLN A 20 -14.63 5.18 -15.57
C GLN A 20 -13.55 6.26 -15.74
N THR A 21 -13.16 6.93 -14.66
CA THR A 21 -12.03 7.86 -14.61
C THR A 21 -11.35 7.75 -13.25
N HIS A 22 -10.15 8.32 -13.15
CA HIS A 22 -9.40 8.35 -11.91
C HIS A 22 -10.14 9.18 -10.86
N VAL A 23 -10.08 8.75 -9.60
CA VAL A 23 -10.61 9.48 -8.45
C VAL A 23 -9.58 9.58 -7.34
N GLY A 24 -9.72 10.60 -6.48
CA GLY A 24 -8.81 10.86 -5.36
C GLY A 24 -9.02 9.97 -4.13
N GLU A 25 -9.66 8.81 -4.29
CA GLU A 25 -9.81 7.86 -3.18
C GLU A 25 -8.49 7.13 -2.90
N PRO A 26 -8.20 6.78 -1.63
CA PRO A 26 -6.98 6.07 -1.28
C PRO A 26 -6.95 4.68 -1.91
N VAL A 27 -5.75 4.21 -2.25
CA VAL A 27 -5.48 2.86 -2.76
C VAL A 27 -4.83 1.99 -1.70
N PRO A 28 -5.07 0.66 -1.71
CA PRO A 28 -4.38 -0.24 -0.80
C PRO A 28 -2.90 -0.34 -1.18
N PHE A 29 -2.03 -0.51 -0.17
CA PHE A 29 -0.61 -0.81 -0.40
C PHE A 29 -0.15 -1.95 0.51
N MET A 30 0.93 -2.63 0.11
CA MET A 30 1.61 -3.63 0.92
C MET A 30 3.11 -3.35 0.91
N LEU A 31 3.69 -3.27 2.11
CA LEU A 31 5.13 -3.35 2.35
C LEU A 31 5.46 -4.72 2.93
N TRP A 32 6.31 -5.47 2.26
CA TRP A 32 6.68 -6.81 2.66
C TRP A 32 8.19 -7.02 2.59
N GLY A 33 8.70 -7.88 3.48
CA GLY A 33 10.11 -8.23 3.56
C GLY A 33 10.72 -7.89 4.91
N GLN A 34 12.05 -8.01 4.98
CA GLN A 34 12.78 -7.79 6.22
C GLN A 34 12.61 -6.36 6.73
N GLY A 35 12.21 -6.21 8.00
CA GLY A 35 12.02 -4.92 8.67
C GLY A 35 10.56 -4.50 8.85
N PHE A 36 9.62 -5.13 8.13
CA PHE A 36 8.19 -4.89 8.30
C PHE A 36 7.54 -5.88 9.26
N LYS A 37 6.59 -5.40 10.07
CA LYS A 37 5.76 -6.24 10.94
C LYS A 37 4.38 -6.38 10.32
N ALA A 38 3.83 -7.60 10.34
CA ALA A 38 2.46 -7.84 9.95
C ALA A 38 1.50 -7.03 10.84
N ASN A 39 0.48 -6.44 10.23
CA ASN A 39 -0.52 -5.59 10.90
C ASN A 39 -1.85 -6.32 11.15
N GLY A 40 -1.92 -7.63 10.88
CA GLY A 40 -3.14 -8.44 11.04
C GLY A 40 -4.04 -8.50 9.81
N ALA A 41 -3.73 -7.78 8.72
CA ALA A 41 -4.42 -7.99 7.45
C ALA A 41 -4.02 -9.34 6.81
N HIS A 42 -5.01 -10.03 6.28
CA HIS A 42 -4.91 -11.33 5.61
C HIS A 42 -5.16 -11.26 4.10
N ARG A 43 -5.83 -10.22 3.58
CA ARG A 43 -6.07 -10.01 2.14
C ARG A 43 -5.71 -8.61 1.68
N PHE A 44 -5.23 -8.51 0.44
CA PHE A 44 -4.96 -7.24 -0.23
C PHE A 44 -6.23 -6.75 -0.95
N THR A 45 -7.08 -6.02 -0.21
CA THR A 45 -8.31 -5.41 -0.73
C THR A 45 -8.50 -4.02 -0.11
N GLU A 46 -9.30 -3.16 -0.76
CA GLU A 46 -9.61 -1.81 -0.29
C GLU A 46 -10.27 -1.83 1.11
N ALA A 47 -11.21 -2.75 1.32
CA ALA A 47 -11.93 -2.88 2.59
C ALA A 47 -11.00 -3.27 3.75
N GLU A 48 -10.07 -4.19 3.49
CA GLU A 48 -9.14 -4.69 4.50
C GLU A 48 -7.99 -3.72 4.76
N ALA A 49 -7.49 -3.02 3.74
CA ALA A 49 -6.56 -1.92 3.95
C ALA A 49 -7.20 -0.82 4.82
N LYS A 50 -8.45 -0.44 4.53
CA LYS A 50 -9.19 0.57 5.30
C LYS A 50 -9.36 0.17 6.78
N SER A 51 -9.63 -1.11 7.07
CA SER A 51 -9.80 -1.57 8.46
C SER A 51 -8.52 -1.51 9.29
N THR A 52 -7.34 -1.46 8.66
CA THR A 52 -6.06 -1.32 9.39
C THR A 52 -5.86 0.07 9.98
N GLY A 53 -6.58 1.09 9.48
CA GLY A 53 -6.44 2.49 9.89
C GLY A 53 -5.10 3.14 9.48
N ILE A 54 -4.24 2.43 8.74
CA ILE A 54 -2.96 2.97 8.27
C ILE A 54 -3.19 3.76 6.98
N LEU A 55 -2.95 5.07 7.04
CA LEU A 55 -3.00 5.98 5.90
C LEU A 55 -1.69 6.73 5.75
N ILE A 56 -1.21 6.84 4.51
CA ILE A 56 -0.11 7.74 4.15
C ILE A 56 -0.73 8.84 3.29
N GLU A 57 -0.96 10.02 3.88
CA GLU A 57 -1.59 11.15 3.17
C GLU A 57 -0.75 11.62 1.98
N GLU A 58 0.57 11.68 2.18
CA GLU A 58 1.52 12.08 1.16
C GLU A 58 2.18 10.84 0.53
N GLY A 59 1.59 10.35 -0.56
CA GLY A 59 1.97 9.07 -1.19
C GLY A 59 3.46 8.92 -1.49
N TYR A 60 4.16 10.00 -1.88
CA TYR A 60 5.60 9.95 -2.18
C TYR A 60 6.46 9.50 -0.98
N LYS A 61 5.96 9.63 0.26
CA LYS A 61 6.65 9.19 1.48
C LYS A 61 6.75 7.67 1.60
N ILE A 62 5.96 6.90 0.84
CA ILE A 62 5.99 5.43 0.91
C ILE A 62 7.33 4.85 0.46
N MET A 63 8.02 5.52 -0.46
CA MET A 63 9.34 5.09 -0.93
C MET A 63 10.38 5.13 0.18
N GLY A 64 10.34 6.14 1.06
CA GLY A 64 11.18 6.21 2.25
C GLY A 64 10.96 4.99 3.14
N ARG A 65 9.69 4.63 3.39
CA ARG A 65 9.35 3.44 4.19
C ARG A 65 9.85 2.12 3.59
N LEU A 66 9.99 2.02 2.26
CA LEU A 66 10.50 0.81 1.62
C LEU A 66 12.01 0.63 1.83
N ILE A 67 12.77 1.72 1.77
CA ILE A 67 14.25 1.69 1.73
C ILE A 67 14.92 1.83 3.09
N GLU A 68 14.23 2.42 4.07
CA GLU A 68 14.68 2.56 5.47
C GLU A 68 14.56 1.24 6.25
#